data_AF-A0A7J2Y836-F1
#
_entry.id   AF-A0A7J2Y836-F1
#
_cell.length_a   1.000
_cell.length_b   1.000
_cell.length_c   1.000
_cell.angle_alpha   90.00
_cell.angle_beta   90.00
_cell.angle_gamma   90.00
#
_symmetry.space_group_name_H-M   'P 1'
#
loop_
_entity.id
_entity.type
_entity.pdbx_description
1 polymer ?
#
loop_
_entity_poly.entity_id
_entity_poly.type
_entity_poly.pdbx_seq_one_letter_code
_entity_poly.pdbx_strand_id
1 'polypeptide(L)'
;MERAAWVRLLIVVTILVLLALVLVTPRFLGQPSELESFPVLVVGLNKEQTLWIVSVGGSVQPYMYEGILLEARDPTNTTLANETVGDAYDASLRLPVNASATLDLHTWLLDRQGNYFEYNVTVWLFTLEGRTMMGIAFPDEDSAPNQTRTPPADFRIPVPRRGNL
;
A
#
# COMPACT_ATOMS: atom_id res chain seq x y z
N MET A 1 49.75 38.18 -10.27
CA MET A 1 49.49 36.86 -10.91
C MET A 1 49.17 35.77 -9.89
N GLU A 2 49.82 35.74 -8.71
CA GLU A 2 49.61 34.69 -7.68
C GLU A 2 48.17 34.59 -7.13
N ARG A 3 47.50 35.72 -6.84
CA ARG A 3 46.12 35.67 -6.29
C ARG A 3 45.12 34.98 -7.23
N ALA A 4 45.27 35.13 -8.54
CA ALA A 4 44.42 34.46 -9.52
C ALA A 4 44.70 32.95 -9.61
N ALA A 5 45.95 32.54 -9.39
CA ALA A 5 46.31 31.12 -9.30
C ALA A 5 45.73 30.47 -8.02
N TRP A 6 45.79 31.19 -6.88
CA TRP A 6 45.18 30.75 -5.63
C TRP A 6 43.67 30.59 -5.73
N VAL A 7 42.97 31.54 -6.36
CA VAL A 7 41.51 31.44 -6.58
C VAL A 7 41.16 30.26 -7.47
N ARG A 8 41.93 30.03 -8.55
CA ARG A 8 41.71 28.87 -9.44
C ARG A 8 41.94 27.54 -8.72
N LEU A 9 42.98 27.46 -7.89
CA LEU A 9 43.26 26.28 -7.08
C LEU A 9 42.13 26.01 -6.08
N LEU A 10 41.61 27.06 -5.44
CA LEU A 10 40.50 26.96 -4.49
C LEU A 10 39.22 26.46 -5.18
N ILE A 11 38.92 26.95 -6.39
CA ILE A 11 37.78 26.46 -7.19
C ILE A 11 37.92 24.97 -7.51
N VAL A 12 39.10 24.54 -7.96
CA VAL A 12 39.35 23.12 -8.31
C VAL A 12 39.22 22.22 -7.09
N VAL A 13 39.75 22.64 -5.94
CA VAL A 13 39.61 21.89 -4.68
C VAL A 13 38.15 21.79 -4.26
N THR A 14 37.38 22.89 -4.34
CA THR A 14 35.94 22.87 -4.01
C THR A 14 35.16 21.93 -4.93
N ILE A 15 35.47 21.90 -6.23
CA ILE A 15 34.83 20.97 -7.17
C ILE A 15 35.15 19.52 -6.78
N LEU A 16 36.40 19.20 -6.48
CA LEU A 16 36.80 17.85 -6.07
C LEU A 16 36.12 17.42 -4.76
N VAL A 17 36.00 18.33 -3.79
CA VAL A 17 35.29 18.08 -2.54
C VAL A 17 33.79 17.83 -2.78
N LEU A 18 33.15 18.62 -3.64
CA LEU A 18 31.75 18.43 -4.01
C LEU A 18 31.53 17.09 -4.73
N LEU A 19 32.44 16.71 -5.64
CA LEU A 19 32.38 15.44 -6.36
C LEU A 19 32.55 14.25 -5.40
N ALA A 20 33.49 14.35 -4.47
CA ALA A 20 33.66 13.37 -3.40
C ALA A 20 32.41 13.30 -2.51
N LEU A 21 31.80 14.44 -2.17
CA LEU A 21 30.54 14.44 -1.44
C LEU A 21 29.44 13.72 -2.22
N VAL A 22 29.24 13.98 -3.51
CA VAL A 22 28.21 13.30 -4.32
C VAL A 22 28.45 11.78 -4.38
N LEU A 23 29.70 11.35 -4.48
CA LEU A 23 30.08 9.94 -4.51
C LEU A 23 29.89 9.22 -3.17
N VAL A 24 30.07 9.93 -2.05
CA VAL A 24 30.04 9.35 -0.70
C VAL A 24 28.69 9.55 -0.01
N THR A 25 27.92 10.58 -0.39
CA THR A 25 26.55 10.83 0.07
C THR A 25 25.65 9.58 0.01
N PRO A 26 25.61 8.78 -1.09
CA PRO A 26 24.78 7.57 -1.12
C PRO A 26 25.24 6.45 -0.18
N ARG A 27 26.43 6.55 0.45
CA ARG A 27 26.88 5.63 1.49
C ARG A 27 26.52 6.10 2.90
N PHE A 28 26.30 7.40 3.10
CA PHE A 28 25.94 8.01 4.39
C PHE A 28 24.46 8.29 4.56
N LEU A 29 23.76 8.57 3.46
CA LEU A 29 22.34 8.27 3.36
C LEU A 29 22.28 6.76 3.41
N GLY A 30 22.16 6.20 4.61
CA GLY A 30 22.01 4.77 4.79
C GLY A 30 21.01 4.24 3.77
N GLN A 31 21.21 3.00 3.31
CA GLN A 31 20.15 2.25 2.65
C GLN A 31 18.85 2.61 3.37
N PRO A 32 17.79 3.04 2.64
CA PRO A 32 16.54 3.40 3.28
C PRO A 32 16.25 2.28 4.26
N SER A 33 16.29 2.62 5.56
CA SER A 33 16.11 1.64 6.61
C SER A 33 14.88 0.87 6.21
N GLU A 34 14.98 -0.46 6.15
CA GLU A 34 13.85 -1.37 6.01
C GLU A 34 12.94 -1.21 7.25
N LEU A 35 12.35 -0.02 7.43
CA LEU A 35 10.99 0.03 7.88
C LEU A 35 10.27 -0.70 6.77
N GLU A 36 10.10 -2.01 6.95
CA GLU A 36 9.32 -2.87 6.07
C GLU A 36 8.00 -2.12 5.81
N SER A 37 7.96 -1.44 4.66
CA SER A 37 6.78 -0.74 4.21
C SER A 37 5.85 -1.83 3.72
N PHE A 38 5.25 -2.55 4.66
CA PHE A 38 4.24 -3.53 4.33
C PHE A 38 3.12 -2.79 3.58
N PRO A 39 2.68 -3.32 2.43
CA PRO A 39 1.46 -2.82 1.85
C PRO A 39 0.35 -3.00 2.87
N VAL A 40 -0.50 -1.99 3.04
CA VAL A 40 -1.65 -2.06 3.92
C VAL A 40 -2.90 -2.00 3.07
N LEU A 41 -3.73 -3.02 3.22
CA LEU A 41 -5.09 -3.02 2.71
C LEU A 41 -5.97 -2.23 3.68
N VAL A 42 -6.64 -1.21 3.17
CA VAL A 42 -7.59 -0.39 3.90
C VAL A 42 -8.97 -0.62 3.30
N VAL A 43 -9.93 -0.98 4.15
CA VAL A 43 -11.33 -1.14 3.75
C VAL A 43 -12.17 -0.24 4.63
N GLY A 44 -12.87 0.68 4.00
CA GLY A 44 -13.71 1.66 4.67
C GLY A 44 -15.08 1.77 4.01
N LEU A 45 -15.99 2.38 4.75
CA LEU A 45 -17.24 2.88 4.22
C LEU A 45 -17.21 4.39 4.26
N ASN A 46 -17.77 5.03 3.25
CA ASN A 46 -18.00 6.46 3.31
C ASN A 46 -18.95 6.82 4.47
N LYS A 47 -18.95 8.08 4.89
CA LYS A 47 -19.78 8.56 6.03
C LYS A 47 -21.27 8.26 5.87
N GLU A 48 -21.75 8.22 4.64
CA GLU A 48 -23.15 7.96 4.28
C GLU A 48 -23.47 6.46 4.18
N GLN A 49 -22.48 5.58 4.32
CA GLN A 49 -22.61 4.12 4.19
C GLN A 49 -23.18 3.67 2.84
N THR A 50 -22.94 4.46 1.79
CA THR A 50 -23.39 4.22 0.42
C THR A 50 -22.30 3.65 -0.48
N LEU A 51 -21.02 3.85 -0.12
CA LEU A 51 -19.85 3.47 -0.91
C LEU A 51 -18.80 2.77 -0.05
N TRP A 52 -18.41 1.58 -0.51
CA TRP A 52 -17.17 0.91 -0.13
C TRP A 52 -15.98 1.63 -0.74
N ILE A 53 -14.97 1.87 0.07
CA ILE A 53 -13.68 2.41 -0.34
C ILE A 53 -12.65 1.37 0.06
N VAL A 54 -12.06 0.71 -0.94
CA VAL A 54 -10.99 -0.27 -0.76
C VAL A 54 -9.74 0.32 -1.36
N SER A 55 -8.67 0.45 -0.59
CA SER A 55 -7.40 0.96 -1.08
C SER A 55 -6.25 0.13 -0.57
N VAL A 56 -5.23 -0.03 -1.40
CA VAL A 56 -3.99 -0.70 -1.00
C VAL A 56 -2.80 0.20 -1.35
N GLY A 57 -1.83 0.28 -0.45
CA GLY A 57 -0.62 1.09 -0.65
C GLY A 57 0.36 0.97 0.52
N GLY A 58 1.49 1.67 0.44
CA GLY A 58 2.51 1.66 1.50
C GLY A 58 2.05 2.31 2.80
N SER A 59 2.35 1.68 3.95
CA SER A 59 1.91 2.18 5.27
C SER A 59 2.67 3.42 5.79
N VAL A 60 3.94 3.58 5.40
CA VAL A 60 4.85 4.56 6.05
C VAL A 60 5.64 5.39 5.05
N GLN A 61 6.00 4.81 3.90
CA GLN A 61 6.65 5.51 2.79
C GLN A 61 5.94 5.20 1.48
N PRO A 62 5.94 6.13 0.51
CA PRO A 62 5.49 5.83 -0.84
C PRO A 62 6.48 4.84 -1.47
N TYR A 63 6.20 3.55 -1.27
CA TYR A 63 6.90 2.46 -1.92
C TYR A 63 6.27 2.22 -3.28
N MET A 64 7.07 2.28 -4.33
CA MET A 64 6.57 2.13 -5.70
C MET A 64 6.54 0.65 -6.07
N TYR A 65 5.34 0.14 -6.34
CA TYR A 65 5.12 -1.22 -6.80
C TYR A 65 5.18 -1.27 -8.33
N GLU A 66 5.74 -2.34 -8.87
CA GLU A 66 5.78 -2.60 -10.31
C GLU A 66 4.37 -2.93 -10.82
N GLY A 67 3.57 -3.63 -10.02
CA GLY A 67 2.18 -3.92 -10.31
C GLY A 67 1.34 -4.03 -9.05
N ILE A 68 0.15 -3.47 -9.08
CA ILE A 68 -0.88 -3.59 -8.05
C ILE A 68 -2.14 -4.10 -8.75
N LEU A 69 -2.68 -5.20 -8.25
CA LEU A 69 -3.99 -5.74 -8.63
C LEU A 69 -4.87 -5.73 -7.39
N LEU A 70 -5.97 -4.98 -7.48
CA LEU A 70 -7.03 -4.99 -6.49
C LEU A 70 -8.30 -5.48 -7.16
N GLU A 71 -8.92 -6.50 -6.60
CA GLU A 71 -10.14 -7.08 -7.15
C GLU A 71 -11.18 -7.27 -6.06
N ALA A 72 -12.39 -6.80 -6.32
CA ALA A 72 -13.56 -7.03 -5.49
C ALA A 72 -14.49 -7.98 -6.22
N ARG A 73 -14.74 -9.14 -5.62
CA ARG A 73 -15.64 -10.18 -6.11
C ARG A 73 -16.86 -10.28 -5.20
N ASP A 74 -17.96 -10.71 -5.77
CA ASP A 74 -19.11 -11.18 -5.01
C ASP A 74 -18.85 -12.62 -4.52
N PRO A 75 -19.45 -13.09 -3.41
CA PRO A 75 -19.41 -14.50 -2.98
C PRO A 75 -19.79 -15.54 -4.05
N THR A 76 -20.46 -15.14 -5.13
CA THR A 76 -20.69 -15.98 -6.32
C THR A 76 -19.47 -16.10 -7.25
N ASN A 77 -18.32 -15.55 -6.84
CA ASN A 77 -17.07 -15.41 -7.58
C ASN A 77 -17.20 -14.57 -8.87
N THR A 78 -18.16 -13.65 -8.90
CA THR A 78 -18.33 -12.68 -9.99
C THR A 78 -17.51 -11.42 -9.67
N THR A 79 -16.58 -11.03 -10.55
CA THR A 79 -15.81 -9.79 -10.39
C THR A 79 -16.74 -8.57 -10.51
N LEU A 80 -16.87 -7.80 -9.44
CA LEU A 80 -17.70 -6.59 -9.38
C LEU A 80 -16.92 -5.36 -9.82
N ALA A 81 -15.66 -5.26 -9.38
CA ALA A 81 -14.73 -4.24 -9.82
C ALA A 81 -13.30 -4.78 -9.72
N ASN A 82 -12.46 -4.36 -10.65
CA ASN A 82 -11.03 -4.61 -10.59
C ASN A 82 -10.28 -3.34 -10.95
N GLU A 83 -9.08 -3.22 -10.39
CA GLU A 83 -8.15 -2.16 -10.72
C GLU A 83 -6.77 -2.78 -10.80
N THR A 84 -6.11 -2.56 -11.93
CA THR A 84 -4.75 -3.01 -12.17
C THR A 84 -3.93 -1.80 -12.56
N VAL A 85 -2.95 -1.47 -11.73
CA VAL A 85 -2.08 -0.32 -11.94
C VAL A 85 -0.64 -0.79 -11.93
N GLY A 86 0.10 -0.45 -12.98
CA GLY A 86 1.55 -0.63 -13.03
C GLY A 86 2.27 0.62 -12.58
N ASP A 87 3.47 0.46 -12.01
CA ASP A 87 4.32 1.58 -11.60
C ASP A 87 3.58 2.59 -10.70
N ALA A 88 2.95 2.10 -9.63
CA ALA A 88 2.10 2.89 -8.75
C ALA A 88 2.45 2.73 -7.28
N TYR A 89 2.07 3.73 -6.48
CA TYR A 89 2.24 3.72 -5.02
C TYR A 89 1.01 3.16 -4.29
N ASP A 90 -0.16 3.32 -4.91
CA ASP A 90 -1.45 2.89 -4.40
C ASP A 90 -2.41 2.50 -5.54
N ALA A 91 -3.45 1.77 -5.17
CA ALA A 91 -4.64 1.54 -5.98
C ALA A 91 -5.89 1.68 -5.09
N SER A 92 -7.01 2.15 -5.64
CA SER A 92 -8.22 2.38 -4.86
C SER A 92 -9.51 2.11 -5.63
N LEU A 93 -10.24 1.09 -5.19
CA LEU A 93 -11.57 0.76 -5.69
C LEU A 93 -12.66 1.48 -4.89
N ARG A 94 -13.67 1.92 -5.62
CA ARG A 94 -14.92 2.46 -5.06
C ARG A 94 -16.09 1.65 -5.58
N LEU A 95 -16.79 0.96 -4.68
CA LEU A 95 -17.95 0.16 -5.04
C LEU A 95 -19.17 0.67 -4.28
N PRO A 96 -20.34 0.78 -4.93
CA PRO A 96 -21.54 1.15 -4.20
C PRO A 96 -22.06 -0.05 -3.38
N VAL A 97 -22.51 0.20 -2.15
CA VAL A 97 -22.93 -0.83 -1.19
C VAL A 97 -24.15 -1.63 -1.67
N ASN A 98 -24.94 -1.05 -2.57
CA ASN A 98 -26.07 -1.71 -3.20
C ASN A 98 -25.67 -2.82 -4.19
N ALA A 99 -24.41 -2.86 -4.66
CA ALA A 99 -23.95 -3.85 -5.61
C ALA A 99 -23.74 -5.20 -4.93
N SER A 100 -23.15 -5.21 -3.74
CA SER A 100 -23.15 -6.36 -2.85
C SER A 100 -22.90 -5.94 -1.40
N ALA A 101 -23.63 -6.57 -0.48
CA ALA A 101 -23.44 -6.40 0.95
C ALA A 101 -22.28 -7.24 1.49
N THR A 102 -21.79 -8.22 0.72
CA THR A 102 -20.62 -9.06 1.02
C THR A 102 -19.64 -8.99 -0.15
N LEU A 103 -18.36 -8.74 0.12
CA LEU A 103 -17.32 -8.61 -0.87
C LEU A 103 -16.14 -9.49 -0.49
N ASP A 104 -15.68 -10.29 -1.44
CA ASP A 104 -14.41 -10.99 -1.38
C ASP A 104 -13.35 -10.13 -2.06
N LEU A 105 -12.42 -9.62 -1.28
CA LEU A 105 -11.33 -8.77 -1.73
C LEU A 105 -10.10 -9.64 -1.96
N HIS A 106 -9.63 -9.63 -3.20
CA HIS A 106 -8.36 -10.22 -3.59
C HIS A 106 -7.37 -9.10 -3.88
N THR A 107 -6.29 -9.06 -3.11
CA THR A 107 -5.25 -8.04 -3.24
C THR A 107 -3.93 -8.71 -3.60
N TRP A 108 -3.29 -8.25 -4.67
CA TRP A 108 -1.99 -8.73 -5.11
C TRP A 108 -1.08 -7.56 -5.48
N LEU A 109 0.17 -7.58 -5.00
CA LEU A 109 1.18 -6.56 -5.31
C LEU A 109 2.51 -7.20 -5.67
N LEU A 110 3.23 -6.54 -6.57
CA LEU A 110 4.58 -6.87 -6.98
C LEU A 110 5.52 -5.69 -6.73
N ASP A 111 6.56 -5.96 -5.97
CA ASP A 111 7.67 -5.06 -5.72
C ASP A 111 8.71 -5.15 -6.87
N ARG A 112 9.39 -4.03 -7.15
CA ARG A 112 10.57 -3.94 -8.03
C ARG A 112 11.73 -4.85 -7.66
N GLN A 113 11.77 -5.35 -6.42
CA GLN A 113 12.75 -6.34 -5.97
C GLN A 113 12.34 -7.79 -6.30
N GLY A 114 11.16 -8.01 -6.89
CA GLY A 114 10.60 -9.34 -7.19
C GLY A 114 9.70 -9.90 -6.09
N ASN A 115 9.56 -9.20 -4.95
CA ASN A 115 8.72 -9.66 -3.85
C ASN A 115 7.24 -9.54 -4.21
N TYR A 116 6.46 -10.61 -4.01
CA TYR A 116 5.02 -10.55 -4.20
C TYR A 116 4.27 -10.68 -2.88
N PHE A 117 3.20 -9.90 -2.77
CA PHE A 117 2.33 -9.78 -1.61
C PHE A 117 0.92 -10.13 -2.04
N GLU A 118 0.24 -10.95 -1.25
CA GLU A 118 -1.11 -11.39 -1.59
C GLU A 118 -1.93 -11.65 -0.33
N TYR A 119 -3.16 -11.14 -0.33
CA TYR A 119 -4.07 -11.30 0.80
C TYR A 119 -5.53 -11.27 0.38
N ASN A 120 -6.28 -12.27 0.85
CA ASN A 120 -7.71 -12.39 0.63
C ASN A 120 -8.48 -12.04 1.90
N VAL A 121 -9.50 -11.19 1.76
CA VAL A 121 -10.35 -10.77 2.87
C VAL A 121 -11.80 -10.74 2.44
N THR A 122 -12.69 -11.33 3.22
CA THR A 122 -14.13 -11.21 3.02
C THR A 122 -14.66 -10.13 3.95
N VAL A 123 -15.36 -9.14 3.41
CA VAL A 123 -16.02 -8.08 4.18
C VAL A 123 -17.51 -8.13 3.95
N TRP A 124 -18.32 -7.94 4.99
CA TRP A 124 -19.77 -7.86 4.86
C TRP A 124 -20.36 -6.82 5.78
N LEU A 125 -21.57 -6.38 5.47
CA LEU A 125 -22.35 -5.50 6.32
C LEU A 125 -23.45 -6.26 7.03
N PHE A 126 -23.63 -5.95 8.30
CA PHE A 126 -24.73 -6.44 9.11
C PHE A 126 -25.21 -5.36 10.06
N THR A 127 -26.48 -5.42 10.45
CA THR A 127 -27.05 -4.47 11.41
C THR A 127 -27.19 -5.17 12.75
N LEU A 128 -26.58 -4.61 13.79
CA LEU A 128 -26.70 -5.08 15.17
C LEU A 128 -27.20 -3.94 16.05
N GLU A 129 -28.28 -4.16 16.80
CA GLU A 129 -28.89 -3.15 17.69
C GLU A 129 -29.20 -1.81 16.99
N GLY A 130 -29.63 -1.86 15.72
CA GLY A 130 -29.98 -0.67 14.94
C GLY A 130 -28.77 0.12 14.42
N ARG A 131 -27.54 -0.43 14.52
CA ARG A 131 -26.31 0.15 13.98
C ARG A 131 -25.74 -0.73 12.87
N THR A 132 -25.40 -0.14 11.74
CA THR A 132 -24.63 -0.80 10.69
C THR A 132 -23.23 -1.10 11.20
N MET A 133 -22.80 -2.35 11.07
CA MET A 133 -21.47 -2.84 11.42
C MET A 133 -20.86 -3.56 10.22
N MET A 134 -19.55 -3.44 10.09
CA MET A 134 -18.74 -4.12 9.09
C MET A 134 -18.11 -5.35 9.75
N GLY A 135 -18.41 -6.54 9.22
CA GLY A 135 -17.74 -7.78 9.56
C GLY A 135 -16.61 -8.06 8.58
N ILE A 136 -15.51 -8.60 9.09
CA ILE A 136 -14.33 -8.96 8.32
C ILE A 136 -13.95 -10.39 8.71
N ALA A 137 -13.76 -11.24 7.71
CA ALA A 137 -13.24 -12.60 7.84
C ALA A 137 -11.95 -12.76 7.04
N PHE A 138 -11.09 -13.64 7.54
CA PHE A 138 -9.78 -13.92 7.00
C PHE A 138 -9.74 -15.35 6.48
N PRO A 139 -10.17 -15.61 5.23
CA PRO A 139 -10.21 -16.95 4.69
C PRO A 139 -8.84 -17.62 4.61
N ASP A 140 -7.77 -16.82 4.49
CA ASP A 140 -6.38 -17.30 4.43
C ASP A 140 -5.78 -17.60 5.83
N GLU A 141 -6.46 -17.23 6.92
CA GLU A 141 -5.95 -17.34 8.29
C GLU A 141 -6.92 -18.13 9.19
N ASP A 142 -6.75 -19.46 9.25
CA ASP A 142 -7.61 -20.38 10.03
C ASP A 142 -7.75 -20.03 11.52
N SER A 143 -6.78 -19.28 12.08
CA SER A 143 -6.73 -18.92 13.50
C SER A 143 -7.11 -17.47 13.80
N ALA A 144 -7.36 -16.64 12.78
CA ALA A 144 -7.66 -15.24 12.97
C ALA A 144 -9.14 -15.04 13.32
N PRO A 145 -9.48 -14.39 14.46
CA PRO A 145 -10.86 -14.13 14.79
C PRO A 145 -11.46 -13.10 13.82
N ASN A 146 -12.71 -13.34 13.42
CA ASN A 146 -13.48 -12.36 12.65
C ASN A 146 -13.49 -11.02 13.39
N GLN A 147 -13.22 -9.94 12.67
CA GLN A 147 -13.25 -8.59 13.24
C GLN A 147 -14.55 -7.89 12.91
N THR A 148 -15.00 -7.03 13.82
CA THR A 148 -16.15 -6.17 13.61
C THR A 148 -15.75 -4.72 13.82
N ARG A 149 -16.08 -3.85 12.87
CA ARG A 149 -15.82 -2.42 12.92
C ARG A 149 -17.11 -1.65 12.73
N THR A 150 -17.29 -0.57 13.48
CA THR A 150 -18.42 0.33 13.31
C THR A 150 -18.00 1.48 12.39
N PRO A 151 -18.62 1.66 11.22
CA PRO A 151 -18.36 2.81 10.36
C PRO A 151 -18.55 4.13 11.14
N PRO A 152 -17.74 5.18 10.88
CA PRO A 152 -16.82 5.34 9.75
C PRO A 152 -15.40 4.82 10.03
N ALA A 153 -15.20 3.96 11.04
CA ALA A 153 -13.87 3.40 11.30
C ALA A 153 -13.45 2.49 10.15
N ASP A 154 -12.28 2.76 9.57
CA ASP A 154 -11.68 1.92 8.53
C ASP A 154 -11.04 0.68 9.14
N PHE A 155 -11.12 -0.42 8.42
CA PHE A 155 -10.31 -1.61 8.65
C PHE A 155 -8.96 -1.45 7.96
N ARG A 156 -7.87 -1.83 8.63
CA ARG A 156 -6.50 -1.75 8.11
C ARG A 156 -5.76 -3.02 8.46
N ILE A 157 -5.15 -3.67 7.47
CA ILE A 157 -4.36 -4.87 7.68
C ILE A 157 -3.11 -4.86 6.78
N PRO A 158 -1.93 -5.21 7.30
CA PRO A 158 -0.77 -5.45 6.46
C PRO A 158 -1.02 -6.65 5.53
N VAL A 159 -0.67 -6.49 4.26
CA VAL A 159 -0.66 -7.54 3.24
C VAL A 159 0.66 -8.30 3.41
N PRO A 160 0.62 -9.58 3.81
CA PRO A 160 1.84 -10.35 4.05
C PRO A 160 2.57 -10.65 2.73
N ARG A 161 3.89 -10.71 2.82
CA ARG A 161 4.73 -11.22 1.74
C ARG A 161 4.48 -12.72 1.60
N ARG A 162 4.19 -13.18 0.39
CA ARG A 162 3.98 -14.61 0.10
C ARG A 162 5.22 -15.27 -0.50
N GLY A 163 6.06 -14.51 -1.21
CA GLY A 163 7.32 -15.03 -1.73
C GLY A 163 8.14 -14.01 -2.52
N ASN A 164 9.01 -14.54 -3.38
CA ASN A 164 9.88 -13.79 -4.28
C ASN A 164 9.87 -14.48 -5.66
N LEU A 165 9.74 -13.71 -6.73
CA LEU A 165 9.78 -14.18 -8.12
C LEU A 165 11.20 -14.13 -8.70
#